data_AF-A0A931Q172-F1
#
_entry.id   AF-A0A931Q172-F1
#
_cell.length_a   1.000
_cell.length_b   1.000
_cell.length_c   1.000
_cell.angle_alpha   90.00
_cell.angle_beta   90.00
_cell.angle_gamma   90.00
#
_symmetry.space_group_name_H-M   'P 1'
#
loop_
_entity.id
_entity.type
_entity.pdbx_description
1 polymer ?
#
loop_
_entity_poly.entity_id
_entity_poly.type
_entity_poly.pdbx_seq_one_letter_code
_entity_poly.pdbx_strand_id
1 'polypeptide(L)'
;MAERIKRVKDEVLGIVSILGGIYIGLSLVTHKKWDPSLFTFTNSSTKNYGGIVGAYMADALLMIIGISAFAIPLFIVVYGVNSSRILQEIFYQYPERIFFRWQYSCLPSYFSARCHWYRLY
;
A
#
# COMPACT_ATOMS: atom_id res chain seq x y z
N MET A 1 10.80 -9.24 -31.58
CA MET A 1 9.41 -9.08 -31.09
C MET A 1 9.20 -9.70 -29.71
N ALA A 2 9.47 -11.00 -29.53
CA ALA A 2 9.24 -11.72 -28.27
C ALA A 2 9.93 -11.12 -27.03
N GLU A 3 11.18 -10.66 -27.18
CA GLU A 3 11.95 -9.99 -26.10
C GLU A 3 11.30 -8.71 -25.57
N ARG A 4 10.62 -7.95 -26.43
CA ARG A 4 9.92 -6.71 -26.02
C ARG A 4 8.67 -7.05 -25.20
N ILE A 5 7.95 -8.11 -25.57
CA ILE A 5 6.73 -8.56 -24.90
C ILE A 5 7.03 -9.08 -23.49
N LYS A 6 8.13 -9.82 -23.30
CA LYS A 6 8.55 -10.29 -21.96
C LYS A 6 8.77 -9.12 -21.00
N ARG A 7 9.50 -8.09 -21.44
CA ARG A 7 9.75 -6.89 -20.64
C ARG A 7 8.48 -6.17 -20.20
N VAL A 8 7.55 -5.95 -21.14
CA VAL A 8 6.27 -5.30 -20.83
C VAL A 8 5.44 -6.14 -19.88
N LYS A 9 5.43 -7.47 -20.03
CA LYS A 9 4.74 -8.37 -19.10
C LYS A 9 5.29 -8.27 -17.69
N ASP A 10 6.61 -8.26 -17.52
CA ASP A 10 7.24 -8.18 -16.20
C ASP A 10 6.93 -6.83 -15.51
N GLU A 11 6.91 -5.73 -16.28
CA GLU A 11 6.52 -4.41 -15.77
C GLU A 11 5.05 -4.36 -15.33
N VAL A 12 4.14 -4.85 -16.18
CA VAL A 12 2.71 -4.90 -15.88
C VAL A 12 2.45 -5.78 -14.66
N LEU A 13 3.11 -6.94 -14.57
CA LEU A 13 2.95 -7.86 -13.46
C LEU A 13 3.39 -7.22 -12.15
N GLY A 14 4.53 -6.50 -12.13
CA GLY A 14 4.98 -5.76 -10.95
C GLY A 14 3.97 -4.69 -10.49
N ILE A 15 3.47 -3.87 -11.41
CA ILE A 15 2.49 -2.81 -11.09
C ILE A 15 1.18 -3.40 -10.57
N VAL A 16 0.67 -4.44 -11.23
CA VAL A 16 -0.56 -5.13 -10.83
C VAL A 16 -0.40 -5.78 -9.46
N SER A 17 0.76 -6.38 -9.16
CA SER A 17 1.04 -6.93 -7.83
C SER A 17 1.01 -5.84 -6.75
N ILE A 18 1.60 -4.67 -7.00
CA ILE A 18 1.59 -3.56 -6.03
C ILE A 18 0.16 -3.07 -5.77
N LEU A 19 -0.60 -2.79 -6.84
CA LEU A 19 -1.98 -2.34 -6.73
C LEU A 19 -2.86 -3.38 -6.03
N GLY A 20 -2.69 -4.65 -6.38
CA GLY A 20 -3.39 -5.76 -5.74
C GLY A 20 -3.06 -5.89 -4.26
N GLY A 21 -1.78 -5.77 -3.89
CA GLY A 21 -1.34 -5.81 -2.49
C GLY A 21 -1.91 -4.66 -1.66
N ILE A 22 -1.93 -3.44 -2.21
CA ILE A 22 -2.54 -2.27 -1.56
C ILE A 22 -4.05 -2.47 -1.41
N TYR A 23 -4.74 -2.97 -2.45
CA TYR A 23 -6.17 -3.25 -2.40
C TYR A 23 -6.51 -4.29 -1.32
N ILE A 24 -5.76 -5.39 -1.25
CA ILE A 24 -5.94 -6.42 -0.21
C ILE A 24 -5.68 -5.83 1.17
N GLY A 25 -4.61 -5.06 1.33
CA GLY A 25 -4.26 -4.41 2.60
C GLY A 25 -5.34 -3.45 3.10
N LEU A 26 -5.82 -2.56 2.23
CA LEU A 26 -6.96 -1.67 2.52
C LEU A 26 -8.18 -2.47 2.93
N SER A 27 -8.52 -3.51 2.14
CA SER A 27 -9.68 -4.34 2.41
C SER A 27 -9.62 -5.03 3.78
N LEU A 28 -8.45 -5.53 4.20
CA LEU A 28 -8.26 -6.14 5.52
C LEU A 28 -8.38 -5.12 6.66
N VAL A 29 -7.78 -3.93 6.49
CA VAL A 29 -7.78 -2.89 7.52
C VAL A 29 -9.20 -2.35 7.75
N THR A 30 -10.00 -2.21 6.69
CA THR A 30 -11.39 -1.73 6.80
C THR A 30 -12.45 -2.81 6.93
N HIS A 31 -12.06 -4.09 7.02
CA HIS A 31 -13.00 -5.18 7.22
C HIS A 31 -13.71 -5.08 8.58
N LYS A 32 -15.05 -5.20 8.58
CA LYS A 32 -15.86 -5.32 9.80
C LYS A 32 -16.50 -6.71 9.86
N LYS A 33 -16.51 -7.30 11.06
CA LYS A 33 -17.13 -8.62 11.33
C LYS A 33 -18.63 -8.70 11.00
N TRP A 34 -19.30 -7.56 10.88
CA TRP A 34 -20.73 -7.45 10.60
C TRP A 34 -21.02 -7.10 9.13
N ASP A 35 -20.00 -7.08 8.26
CA ASP A 35 -20.22 -6.91 6.83
C ASP A 35 -20.74 -8.23 6.21
N PRO A 36 -21.59 -8.17 5.17
CA PRO A 36 -22.02 -9.37 4.46
C PRO A 36 -20.82 -10.06 3.82
N SER A 37 -20.67 -11.33 4.13
CA SER A 37 -19.56 -12.18 3.69
C SER A 37 -20.04 -13.59 3.38
N LEU A 38 -19.15 -14.48 2.90
CA LEU A 38 -19.53 -15.84 2.50
C LEU A 38 -20.12 -16.63 3.67
N PHE A 39 -19.70 -16.27 4.89
CA PHE A 39 -20.10 -16.93 6.12
C PHE A 39 -21.09 -16.09 6.95
N THR A 40 -21.24 -14.80 6.64
CA THR A 40 -22.13 -13.88 7.35
C THR A 40 -23.21 -13.37 6.40
N PHE A 41 -24.38 -14.02 6.42
CA PHE A 41 -25.55 -13.57 5.69
C PHE A 41 -26.26 -12.46 6.46
N THR A 42 -25.89 -11.21 6.17
CA THR A 42 -26.58 -10.02 6.69
C THR A 42 -27.08 -9.16 5.53
N ASN A 43 -28.25 -8.53 5.69
CA ASN A 43 -28.81 -7.59 4.72
C ASN A 43 -28.24 -6.17 4.86
N SER A 44 -27.24 -5.97 5.72
CA SER A 44 -26.62 -4.67 5.95
C SER A 44 -25.69 -4.25 4.81
N SER A 45 -25.69 -2.96 4.48
CA SER A 45 -24.80 -2.39 3.47
C SER A 45 -23.31 -2.58 3.84
N THR A 46 -22.50 -2.99 2.86
CA THR A 46 -21.05 -3.20 3.03
C THR A 46 -20.34 -1.90 3.39
N LYS A 47 -19.65 -1.89 4.54
CA LYS A 47 -18.87 -0.72 5.00
C LYS A 47 -17.39 -0.78 4.60
N ASN A 48 -16.94 -1.88 4.01
CA ASN A 48 -15.56 -2.00 3.52
C ASN A 48 -15.33 -1.12 2.28
N TYR A 49 -14.25 -0.35 2.26
CA TYR A 49 -13.87 0.47 1.10
C TYR A 49 -13.51 -0.37 -0.14
N GLY A 50 -13.14 -1.64 0.05
CA GLY A 50 -13.00 -2.61 -1.04
C GLY A 50 -14.34 -3.04 -1.65
N GLY A 51 -15.47 -2.54 -1.14
CA GLY A 51 -16.81 -2.94 -1.52
C GLY A 51 -17.12 -4.37 -1.12
N ILE A 52 -18.10 -4.96 -1.83
CA ILE A 52 -18.55 -6.34 -1.63
C ILE A 52 -17.41 -7.35 -1.85
N VAL A 53 -16.65 -7.19 -2.95
CA VAL A 53 -15.53 -8.09 -3.29
C VAL A 53 -14.44 -8.05 -2.22
N GLY A 54 -14.10 -6.84 -1.74
CA GLY A 54 -13.13 -6.67 -0.66
C GLY A 54 -13.60 -7.35 0.64
N ALA A 55 -14.86 -7.19 1.01
CA ALA A 55 -15.43 -7.84 2.20
C ALA A 55 -15.29 -9.36 2.14
N TYR A 56 -15.63 -9.98 1.00
CA TYR A 56 -15.49 -11.43 0.81
C TYR A 56 -14.03 -11.90 0.85
N MET A 57 -13.12 -11.19 0.18
CA MET A 57 -11.70 -11.54 0.19
C MET A 57 -11.11 -11.43 1.60
N ALA A 58 -11.34 -10.32 2.29
CA ALA A 58 -10.81 -10.11 3.64
C ALA A 58 -11.33 -11.16 4.63
N ASP A 59 -12.62 -11.50 4.56
CA ASP A 59 -13.21 -12.52 5.42
C ASP A 59 -12.62 -13.91 5.16
N ALA A 60 -12.47 -14.31 3.89
CA ALA A 60 -11.85 -15.58 3.54
C ALA A 60 -10.38 -15.66 4.00
N LEU A 61 -9.61 -14.58 3.83
CA LEU A 61 -8.22 -14.50 4.28
C LEU A 61 -8.11 -14.59 5.81
N LEU A 62 -8.96 -13.86 6.54
CA LEU A 62 -8.99 -13.91 8.00
C LEU A 62 -9.49 -15.26 8.53
N MET A 63 -10.36 -15.95 7.81
CA MET A 63 -10.82 -17.28 8.22
C MET A 63 -9.73 -18.35 8.07
N ILE A 64 -9.00 -18.35 6.95
CA ILE A 64 -7.98 -19.37 6.67
C ILE A 64 -6.72 -19.12 7.51
N ILE A 65 -6.31 -17.85 7.64
CA ILE A 65 -4.97 -17.46 8.12
C ILE A 65 -5.03 -16.67 9.43
N GLY A 66 -6.19 -16.08 9.76
CA GLY A 66 -6.36 -15.28 10.96
C GLY A 66 -5.61 -13.94 10.89
N ILE A 67 -5.13 -13.49 12.04
CA ILE A 67 -4.39 -12.22 12.18
C ILE A 67 -3.10 -12.21 11.34
N SER A 68 -2.54 -13.38 11.01
CA SER A 68 -1.36 -13.45 10.15
C SER A 68 -1.64 -13.03 8.68
N ALA A 69 -2.91 -12.87 8.30
CA ALA A 69 -3.28 -12.39 6.96
C ALA A 69 -2.80 -10.95 6.68
N PHE A 70 -2.52 -10.14 7.71
CA PHE A 70 -1.93 -8.81 7.55
C PHE A 70 -0.50 -8.83 6.99
N ALA A 71 0.22 -9.96 7.10
CA ALA A 71 1.54 -10.09 6.50
C ALA A 71 1.49 -10.25 4.97
N ILE A 72 0.41 -10.83 4.44
CA ILE A 72 0.23 -11.12 3.01
C ILE A 72 0.29 -9.87 2.12
N PRO A 73 -0.48 -8.79 2.38
CA PRO A 73 -0.41 -7.59 1.55
C PRO A 73 0.99 -6.96 1.61
N LEU A 74 1.68 -7.04 2.74
CA LEU A 74 3.07 -6.61 2.88
C LEU A 74 4.01 -7.40 1.97
N PHE A 75 3.94 -8.73 1.98
CA PHE A 75 4.75 -9.58 1.11
C PHE A 75 4.47 -9.35 -0.37
N ILE A 76 3.20 -9.18 -0.76
CA ILE A 76 2.80 -8.92 -2.14
C ILE A 76 3.35 -7.58 -2.64
N VAL A 77 3.27 -6.52 -1.81
CA VAL A 77 3.81 -5.21 -2.16
C VAL A 77 5.33 -5.27 -2.30
N VAL A 78 6.03 -5.91 -1.35
CA VAL A 78 7.49 -6.07 -1.41
C VAL A 78 7.91 -6.85 -2.66
N TYR A 79 7.21 -7.93 -2.98
CA TYR A 79 7.47 -8.70 -4.18
C TYR A 79 7.21 -7.90 -5.46
N GLY A 80 6.11 -7.15 -5.52
CA GLY A 80 5.78 -6.28 -6.64
C GLY A 80 6.81 -5.17 -6.87
N VAL A 81 7.32 -4.56 -5.78
CA VAL A 81 8.41 -3.56 -5.85
C VAL A 81 9.72 -4.19 -6.33
N ASN A 82 10.06 -5.40 -5.88
CA ASN A 82 11.26 -6.09 -6.35
C ASN A 82 11.18 -6.51 -7.83
N SER A 83 10.00 -6.91 -8.29
CA SER A 83 9.78 -7.31 -9.69
C SER A 83 9.74 -6.13 -10.65
N SER A 84 9.27 -4.96 -10.19
CA SER A 84 9.19 -3.75 -11.00
C SER A 84 10.54 -3.04 -11.08
N ARG A 85 11.30 -3.35 -12.15
CA ARG A 85 12.62 -2.74 -12.43
C ARG A 85 12.59 -1.21 -12.43
N ILE A 86 11.50 -0.60 -12.89
CA ILE A 86 11.30 0.86 -12.91
C ILE A 86 11.29 1.46 -11.49
N LEU A 87 10.66 0.77 -10.53
CA LEU A 87 10.62 1.23 -9.14
C LEU A 87 11.93 0.94 -8.42
N GLN A 88 12.64 -0.14 -8.77
CA GLN A 88 13.99 -0.40 -8.28
C GLN A 88 14.96 0.73 -8.65
N GLU A 89 14.93 1.21 -9.90
CA GLU A 89 15.71 2.38 -10.32
C GLU A 89 15.39 3.61 -9.47
N ILE A 90 14.10 3.93 -9.26
CA ILE A 90 13.71 5.10 -8.45
C ILE A 90 14.10 4.94 -6.97
N PHE A 91 13.91 3.76 -6.39
CA PHE A 91 14.15 3.49 -4.97
C PHE A 91 15.65 3.39 -4.64
N TYR A 92 16.44 2.80 -5.55
CA TYR A 92 17.90 2.68 -5.40
C TYR A 92 18.63 3.99 -5.71
N GLN A 93 18.11 4.81 -6.63
CA GLN A 93 18.68 6.12 -6.97
C GLN A 93 18.44 7.18 -5.88
N TYR A 94 17.47 7.00 -4.96
CA TYR A 94 17.09 8.02 -3.96
C TYR A 94 16.78 7.49 -2.53
N PRO A 95 17.70 6.78 -1.86
CA PRO A 95 17.48 6.35 -0.47
C PRO A 95 17.32 7.56 0.48
N GLU A 96 18.11 8.61 0.25
CA GLU A 96 18.16 9.81 1.09
C GLU A 96 16.84 10.60 1.09
N ARG A 97 16.15 10.67 -0.07
CA ARG A 97 14.98 11.55 -0.24
C ARG A 97 13.72 11.03 0.44
N ILE A 98 13.60 9.71 0.57
CA ILE A 98 12.50 9.05 1.28
C ILE A 98 12.70 9.24 2.79
N PHE A 99 13.90 8.98 3.32
CA PHE A 99 14.18 9.13 4.75
C PHE A 99 14.04 10.59 5.23
N PHE A 100 14.59 11.54 4.48
CA PHE A 100 14.53 12.96 4.85
C PHE A 100 13.09 13.52 4.85
N ARG A 101 12.23 13.12 3.90
CA ARG A 101 10.83 13.61 3.83
C ARG A 101 10.00 13.18 5.04
N TRP A 102 10.26 11.99 5.58
CA TRP A 102 9.64 11.53 6.83
C TRP A 102 10.14 12.33 8.04
N GLN A 103 11.44 12.64 8.11
CA GLN A 103 12.02 13.45 9.19
C GLN A 103 11.44 14.88 9.23
N TYR A 104 11.28 15.51 8.07
CA TYR A 104 10.78 16.90 7.98
C TYR A 104 9.26 17.02 8.13
N SER A 105 8.51 15.93 8.02
CA SER A 105 7.04 15.93 8.25
C SER A 105 6.69 15.94 9.74
N CYS A 106 7.61 15.53 10.62
CA CYS A 106 7.44 15.51 12.07
C CYS A 106 8.01 16.73 12.81
N LEU A 107 8.64 17.68 12.12
CA LEU A 107 9.24 18.88 12.73
C LEU A 107 8.64 20.18 12.18
N PRO A 108 7.40 20.56 12.56
CA PRO A 108 6.88 21.89 12.28
C PRO A 108 7.61 23.01 13.06
N SER A 109 8.41 22.65 14.08
CA SER A 109 8.81 23.60 15.14
C SER A 109 10.00 24.50 14.80
N TYR A 110 10.76 24.26 13.73
CA TYR A 110 12.02 24.99 13.46
C TYR A 110 11.93 26.09 12.38
N PHE A 111 10.82 26.22 11.66
CA PHE A 111 10.74 27.18 10.55
C PHE A 111 10.45 28.63 11.00
N SER A 112 10.04 28.86 12.25
CA SER A 112 9.74 30.22 12.75
C SER A 112 10.98 31.00 13.20
N ALA A 113 12.07 30.35 13.61
CA ALA A 113 13.20 31.04 14.23
C ALA A 113 14.14 31.77 13.25
N ARG A 114 14.08 31.46 11.95
CA ARG A 114 15.03 32.02 10.96
C ARG A 114 14.54 33.30 10.27
N CYS A 115 13.23 33.58 10.30
CA CYS A 115 12.68 34.80 9.69
C CYS A 115 12.87 36.07 10.54
N HIS A 116 13.18 35.95 11.83
CA HIS A 116 13.35 37.13 12.70
C HIS A 116 14.76 37.76 12.63
N TRP A 117 15.75 37.03 12.12
CA TRP A 117 17.13 37.51 12.05
C TRP A 117 17.42 38.36 10.80
N TYR A 118 16.67 38.23 9.71
CA TYR A 118 16.90 39.02 8.49
C TYR A 118 16.29 40.43 8.50
N ARG A 119 15.66 40.85 9.60
CA ARG A 119 15.05 42.18 9.75
C ARG A 119 15.83 43.09 10.71
N LEU A 120 17.00 42.66 11.19
CA LEU A 120 17.83 43.42 12.14
C LEU A 120 19.28 43.63 11.69
N TYR A 121 19.59 43.38 10.41
CA TYR A 121 20.88 43.71 9.79
C TYR A 121 20.68 44.41 8.45
#